data_AF-A0AAV5U9C1-F1
#
_entry.id   AF-A0AAV5U9C1-F1
#
_cell.length_a   1.000
_cell.length_b   1.000
_cell.length_c   1.000
_cell.angle_alpha   90.00
_cell.angle_beta   90.00
_cell.angle_gamma   90.00
#
_symmetry.space_group_name_H-M   'P 1'
#
loop_
_entity.id
_entity.type
_entity.pdbx_description
1 polymer ?
#
loop_
_entity_poly.entity_id
_entity_poly.type
_entity_poly.pdbx_seq_one_letter_code
_entity_poly.pdbx_strand_id
1 'polypeptide(L)'
;MVCVQKMTTLAFSLHDGRVKKEEELTPLQKREAIKRVPGLIPYLSYIFHFQSILTGPLSFYTDYINLTNGTHIPTDAKGKTPDPTSSATTKLVKAFFFMLIIALVEPIFPVSMLDRTDLNPVAWVVLFWFCFMLQRVTYYFAWYFADGIYNLSGFGFSGFDENTGETKWELATNVFAWKVESAQSLKETLDAWNVGTMGWLRRIAFDRVPKKFRTLSTYVLSAWWHGIFMGYYLTFLGGAVMTLGGKGFRRSFRWRFLSSPSLKFFYDIVTFIGTK
;
A
#
# COMPACT_ATOMS: atom_id res chain seq x y z
N MET A 1 -0.23 9.38 -12.07
CA MET A 1 -0.70 8.92 -10.74
C MET A 1 0.26 9.25 -9.60
N VAL A 2 1.45 8.62 -9.53
CA VAL A 2 2.40 8.81 -8.40
C VAL A 2 2.90 10.25 -8.25
N CYS A 3 3.17 10.96 -9.36
CA CYS A 3 3.57 12.37 -9.31
C CYS A 3 2.54 13.26 -8.59
N VAL A 4 1.24 13.04 -8.83
CA VAL A 4 0.16 13.76 -8.13
C VAL A 4 0.22 13.50 -6.63
N GLN A 5 0.48 12.25 -6.23
CA GLN A 5 0.63 11.89 -4.82
C GLN A 5 1.82 12.61 -4.18
N LYS A 6 2.97 12.61 -4.85
CA LYS A 6 4.17 13.33 -4.39
C LYS A 6 3.93 14.83 -4.23
N MET A 7 3.34 15.46 -5.25
CA MET A 7 3.07 16.91 -5.26
C MET A 7 2.10 17.30 -4.16
N THR A 8 0.97 16.59 -4.05
CA THR A 8 -0.05 16.89 -3.03
C THR A 8 0.47 16.61 -1.62
N THR A 9 1.22 15.52 -1.43
CA THR A 9 1.85 15.22 -0.13
C THR A 9 2.83 16.34 0.27
N LEU A 10 3.68 16.79 -0.66
CA LEU A 10 4.61 17.89 -0.41
C LEU A 10 3.88 19.18 -0.05
N ALA A 11 2.83 19.53 -0.80
CA ALA A 11 2.02 20.72 -0.53
C ALA A 11 1.40 20.68 0.88
N PHE A 12 0.87 19.52 1.28
CA PHE A 12 0.31 19.33 2.60
C PHE A 12 1.36 19.33 3.71
N SER A 13 2.55 18.76 3.47
CA SER A 13 3.69 18.83 4.40
C SER A 13 4.20 20.27 4.60
N LEU A 14 4.17 21.09 3.54
CA LEU A 14 4.48 22.52 3.62
C LEU A 14 3.44 23.29 4.41
N HIS A 15 2.16 23.02 4.18
CA HIS A 15 1.07 23.60 4.96
C HIS A 15 1.22 23.26 6.44
N ASP A 16 1.44 21.98 6.76
CA ASP A 16 1.58 21.52 8.15
C ASP A 16 2.82 22.14 8.84
N GLY A 17 3.94 22.34 8.12
CA GLY A 17 5.15 22.95 8.69
C GLY A 17 5.15 24.47 8.79
N ARG A 18 4.30 25.18 8.05
CA ARG A 18 4.27 26.66 8.03
C ARG A 18 3.07 27.29 8.71
N VAL A 19 1.92 26.62 8.66
CA VAL A 19 0.63 27.22 9.08
C VAL A 19 0.17 26.66 10.41
N LYS A 20 0.35 25.35 10.63
CA LYS A 20 -0.12 24.68 11.84
C LYS A 20 0.87 24.81 12.99
N LYS A 21 0.33 24.82 14.21
CA LYS A 21 1.13 24.68 15.43
C LYS A 21 1.57 23.23 15.59
N GLU A 22 2.75 23.03 16.15
CA GLU A 22 3.30 21.69 16.34
C GLU A 22 2.39 20.82 17.24
N GLU A 23 1.72 21.40 18.24
CA GLU A 23 0.79 20.69 19.12
C GLU A 23 -0.41 20.07 18.39
N GLU A 24 -0.82 20.63 17.25
CA GLU A 24 -1.98 20.17 16.47
C GLU A 24 -1.62 19.04 15.49
N LEU A 25 -0.32 18.78 15.31
CA LEU A 25 0.18 17.81 14.35
C LEU A 25 0.25 16.41 14.96
N THR A 26 -0.17 15.41 14.18
CA THR A 26 0.08 14.01 14.52
C THR A 26 1.59 13.71 14.48
N PRO A 27 2.10 12.67 15.17
CA PRO A 27 3.52 12.33 15.15
C PRO A 27 4.09 12.17 13.73
N LEU A 28 3.31 11.58 12.83
CA LEU A 28 3.69 11.44 11.42
C LEU A 28 3.71 12.79 10.70
N GLN A 29 2.74 13.68 10.94
CA GLN A 29 2.76 15.02 10.35
C GLN A 29 3.94 15.85 10.86
N LYS A 30 4.32 15.71 12.13
CA LYS A 30 5.51 16.38 12.70
C LYS A 30 6.80 15.95 12.01
N ARG A 31 7.01 14.63 11.87
CA ARG A 31 8.20 14.05 11.21
C ARG A 31 8.37 14.58 9.78
N GLU A 32 7.26 14.87 9.13
CA GLU A 32 7.15 15.12 7.69
C GLU A 32 6.87 16.60 7.37
N ALA A 33 6.81 17.43 8.40
CA ALA A 33 6.51 18.85 8.28
C ALA A 33 7.69 19.58 7.65
N ILE A 34 7.41 20.35 6.60
CA ILE A 34 8.44 21.09 5.87
C ILE A 34 8.23 22.58 6.11
N LYS A 35 9.24 23.21 6.73
CA LYS A 35 9.17 24.64 7.12
C LYS A 35 9.50 25.60 5.98
N ARG A 36 10.27 25.16 4.98
CA ARG A 36 10.75 25.99 3.87
C ARG A 36 10.42 25.34 2.53
N VAL A 37 9.99 26.16 1.57
CA VAL A 37 9.72 25.69 0.21
C VAL A 37 11.03 25.14 -0.39
N PRO A 38 11.04 23.92 -0.92
CA PRO A 38 12.20 23.38 -1.64
C PRO A 38 12.64 24.28 -2.79
N GLY A 39 13.96 24.34 -3.02
CA GLY A 39 14.48 24.88 -4.27
C GLY A 39 14.02 24.06 -5.47
N LEU A 40 14.08 24.65 -6.67
CA LEU A 40 13.61 24.01 -7.90
C LEU A 40 14.35 22.69 -8.19
N ILE A 41 15.67 22.65 -8.01
CA ILE A 41 16.48 21.47 -8.31
C ILE A 41 16.14 20.29 -7.37
N PRO A 42 16.16 20.43 -6.02
CA PRO A 42 15.73 19.37 -5.12
C PRO A 42 14.30 18.89 -5.38
N TYR A 43 13.39 19.80 -5.74
CA TYR A 43 12.02 19.45 -6.08
C TYR A 43 11.94 18.58 -7.36
N LEU A 44 12.58 19.01 -8.45
CA LEU A 44 12.59 18.24 -9.69
C LEU A 44 13.27 16.87 -9.50
N SER A 45 14.36 16.84 -8.74
CA SER A 45 15.06 15.61 -8.35
C SER A 45 14.13 14.66 -7.60
N TYR A 46 13.36 15.16 -6.62
CA TYR A 46 12.38 14.35 -5.89
C TYR A 46 11.24 13.83 -6.78
N ILE A 47 10.72 14.65 -7.68
CA ILE A 47 9.61 14.24 -8.56
C ILE A 47 10.09 13.16 -9.54
N PHE A 48 11.26 13.35 -10.15
CA PHE A 48 11.75 12.55 -11.28
C PHE A 48 12.88 11.58 -10.95
N HIS A 49 13.14 11.27 -9.67
CA HIS A 49 14.17 10.29 -9.33
C HIS A 49 13.89 8.92 -9.95
N PHE A 50 14.95 8.30 -10.45
CA PHE A 50 14.88 7.11 -11.31
C PHE A 50 14.13 5.93 -10.66
N GLN A 51 14.25 5.75 -9.34
CA GLN A 51 13.57 4.66 -8.65
C GLN A 51 12.05 4.74 -8.81
N SER A 52 11.49 5.95 -8.91
CA SER A 52 10.05 6.18 -8.90
C SER A 52 9.39 6.39 -10.25
N ILE A 53 10.17 6.52 -11.32
CA ILE A 53 9.69 7.14 -12.57
C ILE A 53 8.66 6.26 -13.30
N LEU A 54 8.80 4.94 -13.22
CA LEU A 54 7.92 3.99 -13.93
C LEU A 54 6.72 3.57 -13.10
N THR A 55 6.96 3.00 -11.92
CA THR A 55 5.92 2.32 -11.12
C THR A 55 6.03 2.61 -9.62
N GLY A 56 6.93 3.54 -9.25
CA GLY A 56 7.46 3.66 -7.91
C GLY A 56 6.41 3.71 -6.81
N PRO A 57 6.64 3.03 -5.68
CA PRO A 57 5.92 3.37 -4.46
C PRO A 57 6.12 4.84 -4.12
N LEU A 58 5.09 5.44 -3.52
CA LEU A 58 5.19 6.79 -3.01
C LEU A 58 6.28 6.86 -1.92
N SER A 59 7.26 7.74 -2.12
CA SER A 59 8.21 8.14 -1.08
C SER A 59 7.91 9.56 -0.61
N PHE A 60 8.23 9.86 0.65
CA PHE A 60 8.09 11.21 1.17
C PHE A 60 9.30 12.08 0.82
N TYR A 61 9.07 13.40 0.75
CA TYR A 61 10.13 14.36 0.41
C TYR A 61 11.23 14.39 1.47
N THR A 62 10.89 14.28 2.76
CA THR A 62 11.84 14.21 3.87
C THR A 62 12.77 13.01 3.75
N ASP A 63 12.21 11.83 3.49
CA ASP A 63 12.97 10.60 3.29
C ASP A 63 13.89 10.71 2.08
N TYR A 64 13.40 11.31 0.98
CA TYR A 64 14.21 11.54 -0.22
C TYR A 64 15.38 12.49 0.02
N ILE A 65 15.16 13.58 0.77
CA ILE A 65 16.26 14.51 1.09
C ILE A 65 17.27 13.88 2.05
N ASN A 66 16.83 13.04 2.98
CA ASN A 66 17.73 12.27 3.84
C ASN A 66 18.57 11.27 3.03
N LEU A 67 18.00 10.70 1.96
CA LEU A 67 18.75 9.89 1.00
C LEU A 67 19.86 10.73 0.33
N THR A 68 19.50 11.88 -0.24
CA THR A 68 20.47 12.73 -0.95
C THR A 68 21.56 13.29 -0.04
N ASN A 69 21.25 13.50 1.24
CA ASN A 69 22.20 13.97 2.25
C ASN A 69 23.03 12.84 2.87
N GLY A 70 22.73 11.57 2.58
CA GLY A 70 23.41 10.42 3.18
C GLY A 70 23.04 10.16 4.65
N THR A 71 22.00 10.80 5.19
CA THR A 71 21.58 10.69 6.60
C THR A 71 20.46 9.67 6.83
N HIS A 72 19.93 9.07 5.76
CA HIS A 72 18.82 8.11 5.78
C HIS A 72 19.14 6.77 6.48
N ILE A 73 20.41 6.38 6.56
CA ILE A 73 20.85 5.14 7.22
C ILE A 73 21.78 5.52 8.38
N PRO A 74 21.48 5.08 9.62
CA PRO A 74 22.36 5.30 10.75
C PRO A 74 23.63 4.46 10.59
N THR A 75 24.77 5.10 10.81
CA THR A 75 26.07 4.44 10.83
C THR A 75 26.34 3.91 12.24
N ASP A 76 26.70 2.63 12.38
CA ASP A 76 27.11 2.06 13.67
C ASP A 76 28.41 2.72 14.18
N ALA A 77 28.73 2.57 15.47
CA ALA A 77 29.95 3.09 16.11
C ALA A 77 31.25 2.62 15.41
N LYS A 78 31.16 1.56 14.60
CA LYS A 78 32.26 1.00 13.79
C LYS A 78 32.25 1.47 12.33
N GLY A 79 31.41 2.43 11.95
CA GLY A 79 31.35 2.94 10.57
C GLY A 79 30.56 2.05 9.59
N LYS A 80 29.96 0.94 10.06
CA LYS A 80 29.29 -0.03 9.18
C LYS A 80 27.83 0.36 8.97
N THR A 81 27.40 0.39 7.72
CA THR A 81 26.00 0.58 7.35
C THR A 81 25.28 -0.77 7.23
N PRO A 82 23.98 -0.84 7.56
CA PRO A 82 23.07 -1.90 7.19
C PRO A 82 23.23 -2.35 5.73
N ASP A 83 23.38 -3.66 5.51
CA ASP A 83 23.46 -4.24 4.17
C ASP A 83 22.05 -4.50 3.59
N PRO A 84 21.69 -3.89 2.44
CA PRO A 84 20.40 -4.13 1.80
C PRO A 84 20.32 -5.45 1.03
N THR A 85 21.46 -6.12 0.76
CA THR A 85 21.57 -7.18 -0.25
C THR A 85 20.62 -8.35 0.02
N SER A 86 20.55 -8.83 1.27
CA SER A 86 19.67 -9.94 1.63
C SER A 86 18.18 -9.60 1.42
N SER A 87 17.75 -8.43 1.87
CA SER A 87 16.36 -7.97 1.72
C SER A 87 16.01 -7.72 0.25
N ALA A 88 16.90 -7.05 -0.49
CA ALA A 88 16.74 -6.83 -1.92
C ALA A 88 16.63 -8.15 -2.70
N THR A 89 17.52 -9.10 -2.44
CA THR A 89 17.52 -10.41 -3.09
C THR A 89 16.20 -11.15 -2.83
N THR A 90 15.72 -11.14 -1.57
CA THR A 90 14.43 -11.76 -1.22
C THR A 90 13.26 -11.16 -2.01
N LYS A 91 13.24 -9.83 -2.18
CA LYS A 91 12.20 -9.13 -2.94
C LYS A 91 12.30 -9.43 -4.44
N LEU A 92 13.52 -9.47 -4.99
CA LEU A 92 13.75 -9.81 -6.40
C LEU A 92 13.38 -11.27 -6.71
N VAL A 93 13.67 -12.21 -5.81
CA VAL A 93 13.22 -13.61 -5.95
C VAL A 93 11.70 -13.70 -5.96
N LYS A 94 11.01 -12.96 -5.09
CA LYS A 94 9.54 -12.87 -5.11
C LYS A 94 9.02 -12.27 -6.41
N ALA A 95 9.64 -11.19 -6.89
CA ALA A 95 9.29 -10.58 -8.17
C ALA A 95 9.47 -11.58 -9.32
N PHE A 96 10.59 -12.28 -9.37
CA PHE A 96 10.84 -13.33 -10.37
C PHE A 96 9.79 -14.45 -10.32
N PHE A 97 9.42 -14.91 -9.13
CA PHE A 97 8.35 -15.88 -8.96
C PHE A 97 7.00 -15.40 -9.54
N PHE A 98 6.59 -14.16 -9.25
CA PHE A 98 5.36 -13.60 -9.83
C PHE A 98 5.46 -13.38 -11.34
N MET A 99 6.64 -13.02 -11.84
CA MET A 99 6.90 -12.91 -13.28
C MET A 99 6.73 -14.26 -13.99
N LEU A 100 7.15 -15.37 -13.38
CA LEU A 100 6.90 -16.72 -13.92
C LEU A 100 5.41 -17.04 -13.97
N ILE A 101 4.64 -16.67 -12.95
CA ILE A 101 3.17 -16.85 -12.96
C ILE A 101 2.55 -16.04 -14.10
N ILE A 102 2.95 -14.78 -14.27
CA ILE A 102 2.49 -13.92 -15.38
C ILE A 102 2.84 -14.55 -16.72
N ALA A 103 4.08 -15.01 -16.91
CA ALA A 103 4.52 -15.55 -18.20
C ALA A 103 3.89 -16.90 -18.55
N LEU A 104 3.63 -17.76 -17.55
CA LEU A 104 3.20 -19.15 -17.78
C LEU A 104 1.71 -19.39 -17.55
N VAL A 105 1.06 -18.64 -16.65
CA VAL A 105 -0.33 -18.89 -16.23
C VAL A 105 -1.30 -17.87 -16.82
N GLU A 106 -0.95 -16.58 -16.84
CA GLU A 106 -1.85 -15.53 -17.36
C GLU A 106 -2.29 -15.76 -18.82
N PRO A 107 -1.42 -16.20 -19.75
CA PRO A 107 -1.83 -16.47 -21.13
C PRO A 107 -2.82 -17.63 -21.29
N ILE A 108 -2.86 -18.56 -20.31
CA ILE A 108 -3.81 -19.68 -20.30
C ILE A 108 -5.20 -19.21 -19.85
N PHE A 109 -5.25 -18.18 -18.99
CA PHE A 109 -6.47 -17.64 -18.41
C PHE A 109 -6.60 -16.12 -18.65
N PRO A 110 -6.66 -15.68 -19.92
CA PRO A 110 -6.83 -14.27 -20.24
C PRO A 110 -8.18 -13.76 -19.72
N VAL A 111 -8.27 -12.46 -19.45
CA VAL A 111 -9.49 -11.82 -18.94
C VAL A 111 -10.70 -12.02 -19.87
N SER A 112 -10.46 -12.19 -21.17
CA SER A 112 -11.51 -12.52 -22.16
C SER A 112 -12.21 -13.86 -21.90
N MET A 113 -11.67 -14.74 -21.07
CA MET A 113 -12.39 -15.95 -20.64
C MET A 113 -13.66 -15.63 -19.83
N LEU A 114 -13.79 -14.43 -19.27
CA LEU A 114 -14.99 -14.01 -18.54
C LEU A 114 -16.19 -13.75 -19.45
N ASP A 115 -15.96 -13.60 -20.76
CA ASP A 115 -17.02 -13.43 -21.77
C ASP A 115 -17.73 -14.75 -22.13
N ARG A 116 -17.27 -15.88 -21.56
CA ARG A 116 -17.85 -17.21 -21.75
C ARG A 116 -19.26 -17.28 -21.16
N THR A 117 -20.24 -17.64 -21.99
CA THR A 117 -21.67 -17.76 -21.62
C THR A 117 -22.14 -19.20 -21.43
N ASP A 118 -21.27 -20.17 -21.73
CA ASP A 118 -21.53 -21.61 -21.65
C ASP A 118 -21.31 -22.20 -20.24
N LEU A 119 -20.76 -21.41 -19.31
CA LEU A 119 -20.49 -21.85 -17.94
C LEU A 119 -21.73 -21.71 -17.05
N ASN A 120 -21.91 -22.67 -16.14
CA ASN A 120 -22.89 -22.49 -15.06
C ASN A 120 -22.44 -21.36 -14.11
N PRO A 121 -23.35 -20.76 -13.33
CA PRO A 121 -23.02 -19.61 -12.48
C PRO A 121 -21.88 -19.87 -11.48
N VAL A 122 -21.79 -21.09 -10.92
CA VAL A 122 -20.75 -21.44 -9.94
C VAL A 122 -19.37 -21.50 -10.62
N ALA A 123 -19.29 -22.18 -11.76
CA ALA A 123 -18.06 -22.28 -12.55
C ALA A 123 -17.60 -20.90 -13.02
N TRP A 124 -18.53 -20.04 -13.44
CA TRP A 124 -18.23 -18.67 -13.83
C TRP A 124 -17.69 -17.84 -12.66
N VAL A 125 -18.26 -17.95 -11.46
CA VAL A 125 -17.77 -17.24 -10.26
C VAL A 125 -16.36 -17.71 -9.89
N VAL A 126 -16.07 -19.01 -9.97
CA VAL A 126 -14.72 -19.54 -9.71
C VAL A 126 -13.72 -19.01 -10.75
N LEU A 127 -14.10 -18.99 -12.02
CA LEU A 127 -13.28 -18.44 -13.09
C LEU A 127 -13.03 -16.94 -12.89
N PHE A 128 -14.08 -16.18 -12.57
CA PHE A 128 -14.00 -14.75 -12.23
C PHE A 128 -13.00 -14.50 -11.11
N TRP A 129 -13.10 -15.26 -10.02
CA TRP A 129 -12.18 -15.14 -8.89
C TRP A 129 -10.73 -15.41 -9.30
N PHE A 130 -10.51 -16.48 -10.08
CA PHE A 130 -9.18 -16.86 -10.54
C PHE A 130 -8.57 -15.84 -11.50
N CYS A 131 -9.31 -15.37 -12.51
CA CYS A 131 -8.86 -14.31 -13.41
C CYS A 131 -8.56 -13.01 -12.65
N PHE A 132 -9.41 -12.63 -11.69
CA PHE A 132 -9.18 -11.45 -10.87
C PHE A 132 -7.96 -11.60 -9.94
N MET A 133 -7.67 -12.80 -9.45
CA MET A 133 -6.42 -13.11 -8.74
C MET A 133 -5.20 -12.93 -9.64
N LEU A 134 -5.22 -13.45 -10.86
CA LEU A 134 -4.12 -13.29 -11.81
C LEU A 134 -3.84 -11.82 -12.14
N GLN A 135 -4.88 -11.00 -12.30
CA GLN A 135 -4.70 -9.56 -12.50
C GLN A 135 -3.98 -8.87 -11.33
N ARG A 136 -4.12 -9.36 -10.09
CA ARG A 136 -3.36 -8.84 -8.93
C ARG A 136 -1.88 -9.24 -8.98
N VAL A 137 -1.55 -10.39 -9.55
CA VAL A 137 -0.17 -10.88 -9.62
C VAL A 137 0.74 -9.91 -10.40
N THR A 138 0.21 -9.27 -11.44
CA THR A 138 0.92 -8.24 -12.21
C THR A 138 1.36 -7.06 -11.33
N TYR A 139 0.52 -6.66 -10.37
CA TYR A 139 0.88 -5.62 -9.39
C TYR A 139 1.88 -6.13 -8.36
N TYR A 140 1.78 -7.39 -7.92
CA TYR A 140 2.76 -7.99 -7.01
C TYR A 140 4.15 -8.00 -7.64
N PHE A 141 4.26 -8.42 -8.90
CA PHE A 141 5.52 -8.34 -9.64
C PHE A 141 6.06 -6.91 -9.67
N ALA A 142 5.26 -5.96 -10.18
CA ALA A 142 5.71 -4.57 -10.37
C ALA A 142 6.16 -3.92 -9.05
N TRP A 143 5.43 -4.15 -7.95
CA TRP A 143 5.76 -3.58 -6.65
C TRP A 143 6.92 -4.28 -5.95
N TYR A 144 7.04 -5.61 -5.99
CA TYR A 144 8.22 -6.29 -5.44
C TYR A 144 9.49 -5.96 -6.22
N PHE A 145 9.38 -5.82 -7.54
CA PHE A 145 10.50 -5.43 -8.39
C PHE A 145 10.96 -4.00 -8.08
N ALA A 146 10.03 -3.04 -8.02
CA ALA A 146 10.34 -1.67 -7.62
C ALA A 146 10.97 -1.63 -6.21
N ASP A 147 10.38 -2.33 -5.25
CA ASP A 147 10.89 -2.37 -3.87
C ASP A 147 12.31 -2.98 -3.78
N GLY A 148 12.62 -3.98 -4.63
CA GLY A 148 13.98 -4.49 -4.80
C GLY A 148 14.96 -3.42 -5.31
N ILE A 149 14.58 -2.63 -6.32
CA ILE A 149 15.39 -1.54 -6.87
C ILE A 149 15.62 -0.44 -5.82
N TYR A 150 14.60 -0.07 -5.05
CA TYR A 150 14.72 0.91 -3.97
C TYR A 150 15.75 0.46 -2.95
N ASN A 151 15.65 -0.79 -2.47
CA ASN A 151 16.62 -1.35 -1.53
C ASN A 151 18.05 -1.37 -2.10
N LEU A 152 18.24 -1.83 -3.34
CA LEU A 152 19.57 -1.87 -3.98
C LEU A 152 20.18 -0.46 -4.15
N SER A 153 19.35 0.55 -4.35
CA SER A 153 19.78 1.95 -4.42
C SER A 153 20.03 2.62 -3.05
N GLY A 154 19.87 1.87 -1.95
CA GLY A 154 19.98 2.38 -0.57
C GLY A 154 18.71 3.03 -0.02
N PHE A 155 17.66 3.19 -0.83
CA PHE A 155 16.45 3.93 -0.47
C PHE A 155 15.31 3.05 0.06
N GLY A 156 15.61 2.13 0.97
CA GLY A 156 14.62 1.19 1.51
C GLY A 156 14.58 1.06 3.03
N PHE A 157 15.56 1.64 3.71
CA PHE A 157 15.72 1.49 5.16
C PHE A 157 14.62 2.23 5.93
N SER A 158 13.98 1.54 6.86
CA SER A 158 12.87 2.06 7.67
C SER A 158 13.14 2.06 9.18
N GLY A 159 14.28 1.53 9.62
CA GLY A 159 14.66 1.42 11.02
C GLY A 159 15.11 0.01 11.39
N PHE A 160 15.13 -0.27 12.69
CA PHE A 160 15.38 -1.59 13.26
C PHE A 160 14.09 -2.17 13.82
N ASP A 161 13.92 -3.48 13.75
CA ASP A 161 12.83 -4.16 14.42
C ASP A 161 13.01 -4.08 15.94
N GLU A 162 11.97 -3.67 16.66
CA GLU A 162 12.01 -3.51 18.12
C GLU A 162 12.21 -4.84 18.86
N ASN A 163 11.80 -5.97 18.26
CA ASN A 163 11.86 -7.29 18.90
C ASN A 163 13.13 -8.05 18.50
N THR A 164 13.51 -8.02 17.22
CA THR A 164 14.66 -8.81 16.73
C THR A 164 15.94 -8.01 16.63
N GLY A 165 15.87 -6.68 16.63
CA GLY A 165 17.01 -5.80 16.37
C GLY A 165 17.51 -5.85 14.92
N GLU A 166 16.83 -6.57 14.03
CA GLU A 166 17.23 -6.71 12.63
C GLU A 166 16.89 -5.46 11.82
N THR A 167 17.67 -5.21 10.77
CA THR A 167 17.46 -4.06 9.87
C THR A 167 16.18 -4.23 9.07
N LYS A 168 15.29 -3.25 9.16
CA LYS A 168 14.00 -3.27 8.49
C LYS A 168 14.05 -2.46 7.20
N TRP A 169 13.84 -3.13 6.08
CA TRP A 169 13.87 -2.54 4.75
C TRP A 169 12.47 -2.48 4.14
N GLU A 170 11.54 -1.73 4.77
CA GLU A 170 10.15 -1.65 4.31
C GLU A 170 9.71 -0.24 3.89
N LEU A 171 10.64 0.72 3.79
CA LEU A 171 10.28 2.12 3.49
C LEU A 171 9.54 2.26 2.15
N ALA A 172 9.97 1.49 1.15
CA ALA A 172 9.40 1.45 -0.19
C ALA A 172 8.43 0.28 -0.40
N THR A 173 8.12 -0.52 0.62
CA THR A 173 7.26 -1.70 0.44
C THR A 173 5.82 -1.27 0.19
N ASN A 174 5.35 -1.49 -1.04
CA ASN A 174 3.99 -1.10 -1.43
C ASN A 174 2.95 -2.21 -1.25
N VAL A 175 3.38 -3.47 -1.08
CA VAL A 175 2.47 -4.61 -1.00
C VAL A 175 3.01 -5.75 -0.15
N PHE A 176 2.10 -6.40 0.57
CA PHE A 176 2.36 -7.65 1.27
C PHE A 176 1.46 -8.74 0.67
N ALA A 177 1.87 -9.35 -0.44
CA ALA A 177 1.02 -10.27 -1.22
C ALA A 177 0.37 -11.37 -0.37
N TRP A 178 1.12 -12.01 0.53
CA TRP A 178 0.54 -13.01 1.43
C TRP A 178 -0.56 -12.45 2.33
N LYS A 179 -0.36 -11.26 2.92
CA LYS A 179 -1.39 -10.62 3.76
C LYS A 179 -2.60 -10.21 2.93
N VAL A 180 -2.40 -9.76 1.69
CA VAL A 180 -3.50 -9.48 0.77
C VAL A 180 -4.30 -10.75 0.51
N GLU A 181 -3.64 -11.86 0.18
CA GLU A 181 -4.31 -13.12 -0.16
C GLU A 181 -4.88 -13.89 1.04
N SER A 182 -4.36 -13.68 2.25
CA SER A 182 -4.85 -14.32 3.49
C SER A 182 -5.78 -13.45 4.35
N ALA A 183 -6.05 -12.20 3.95
CA ALA A 183 -6.87 -11.27 4.71
C ALA A 183 -8.30 -11.79 4.95
N GLN A 184 -8.80 -11.54 6.16
CA GLN A 184 -10.15 -11.93 6.62
C GLN A 184 -11.11 -10.73 6.67
N SER A 185 -10.67 -9.57 6.18
CA SER A 185 -11.53 -8.43 5.98
C SER A 185 -11.00 -7.51 4.89
N LEU A 186 -11.89 -6.79 4.22
CA LEU A 186 -11.51 -5.79 3.22
C LEU A 186 -10.53 -4.76 3.78
N LYS A 187 -10.65 -4.40 5.07
CA LYS A 187 -9.69 -3.50 5.72
C LYS A 187 -8.28 -4.09 5.74
N GLU A 188 -8.13 -5.34 6.14
CA GLU A 188 -6.82 -6.02 6.18
C GLU A 188 -6.23 -6.16 4.78
N THR A 189 -7.07 -6.45 3.77
CA THR A 189 -6.66 -6.46 2.35
C THR A 189 -6.10 -5.09 1.93
N LEU A 190 -6.82 -4.00 2.24
CA LEU A 190 -6.41 -2.64 1.87
C LEU A 190 -5.18 -2.16 2.64
N ASP A 191 -5.03 -2.53 3.91
CA ASP A 191 -3.84 -2.17 4.70
C ASP A 191 -2.56 -2.83 4.15
N ALA A 192 -2.70 -3.94 3.39
CA ALA A 192 -1.60 -4.67 2.76
C ALA A 192 -1.43 -4.41 1.26
N TRP A 193 -2.36 -3.68 0.63
CA TRP A 193 -2.39 -3.41 -0.80
C TRP A 193 -2.13 -1.93 -1.08
N ASN A 194 -1.14 -1.63 -1.92
CA ASN A 194 -0.79 -0.26 -2.31
C ASN A 194 -0.57 0.66 -1.09
N VAL A 195 0.28 0.19 -0.16
CA VAL A 195 0.54 0.79 1.16
C VAL A 195 0.91 2.27 1.05
N GLY A 196 1.71 2.66 0.05
CA GLY A 196 2.08 4.05 -0.19
C GLY A 196 0.87 4.93 -0.54
N THR A 197 -0.01 4.47 -1.42
CA THR A 197 -1.27 5.18 -1.75
C THR A 197 -2.21 5.24 -0.54
N MET A 198 -2.28 4.18 0.26
CA MET A 198 -3.07 4.20 1.49
C MET A 198 -2.53 5.21 2.51
N GLY A 199 -1.20 5.31 2.64
CA GLY A 199 -0.55 6.34 3.45
C GLY A 199 -0.84 7.76 2.95
N TRP A 200 -0.80 7.96 1.63
CA TRP A 200 -1.18 9.22 0.98
C TRP A 200 -2.63 9.62 1.27
N LEU A 201 -3.58 8.75 0.94
CA LEU A 201 -5.01 8.97 1.17
C LEU A 201 -5.30 9.27 2.63
N ARG A 202 -4.61 8.56 3.54
CA ARG A 202 -4.73 8.82 4.97
C ARG A 202 -4.30 10.24 5.32
N ARG A 203 -3.14 10.68 4.81
CA ARG A 203 -2.53 11.97 5.13
C ARG A 203 -3.26 13.17 4.51
N ILE A 204 -3.73 13.04 3.28
CA ILE A 204 -4.30 14.16 2.54
C ILE A 204 -5.83 14.26 2.67
N ALA A 205 -6.51 13.16 3.01
CA ALA A 205 -7.96 13.16 3.19
C ALA A 205 -8.37 12.67 4.58
N PHE A 206 -8.07 11.43 4.93
CA PHE A 206 -8.65 10.80 6.12
C PHE A 206 -8.39 11.59 7.42
N ASP A 207 -7.15 12.00 7.67
CA ASP A 207 -6.78 12.72 8.89
C ASP A 207 -7.20 14.21 8.86
N ARG A 208 -7.55 14.74 7.68
CA ARG A 208 -7.92 16.16 7.48
C ARG A 208 -9.42 16.41 7.52
N VAL A 209 -10.23 15.38 7.35
CA VAL A 209 -11.69 15.47 7.34
C VAL A 209 -12.27 15.17 8.74
N PRO A 210 -13.40 15.79 9.14
CA PRO A 210 -14.10 15.45 10.39
C PRO A 210 -14.41 13.96 10.50
N LYS A 211 -14.32 13.40 11.72
CA LYS A 211 -14.44 11.95 12.01
C LYS A 211 -15.62 11.27 11.30
N LYS A 212 -16.76 11.94 11.21
CA LYS A 212 -18.00 11.43 10.58
C LYS A 212 -17.84 11.12 9.08
N PHE A 213 -17.02 11.89 8.36
CA PHE A 213 -16.93 11.81 6.90
C PHE A 213 -15.61 11.20 6.39
N ARG A 214 -14.69 10.83 7.29
CA ARG A 214 -13.34 10.37 6.93
C ARG A 214 -13.34 9.23 5.92
N THR A 215 -14.04 8.14 6.21
CA THR A 215 -14.06 6.96 5.35
C THR A 215 -14.65 7.30 3.99
N LEU A 216 -15.87 7.83 3.94
CA LEU A 216 -16.54 8.15 2.69
C LEU A 216 -15.74 9.13 1.82
N SER A 217 -15.24 10.23 2.41
CA SER A 217 -14.47 11.24 1.68
C SER A 217 -13.16 10.67 1.13
N THR A 218 -12.52 9.75 1.86
CA THR A 218 -11.30 9.07 1.40
C THR A 218 -11.59 8.16 0.22
N TYR A 219 -12.70 7.41 0.23
CA TYR A 219 -13.11 6.57 -0.90
C TYR A 219 -13.53 7.39 -2.13
N VAL A 220 -14.24 8.50 -1.93
CA VAL A 220 -14.59 9.43 -3.01
C VAL A 220 -13.32 10.00 -3.66
N LEU A 221 -12.36 10.46 -2.85
CA LEU A 221 -11.09 10.94 -3.36
C LEU A 221 -10.32 9.83 -4.09
N SER A 222 -10.33 8.62 -3.56
CA SER A 222 -9.72 7.47 -4.23
C SER A 222 -10.37 7.20 -5.59
N ALA A 223 -11.70 7.20 -5.67
CA ALA A 223 -12.43 7.03 -6.93
C ALA A 223 -12.04 8.09 -7.96
N TRP A 224 -12.10 9.35 -7.54
CA TRP A 224 -11.71 10.49 -8.38
C TRP A 224 -10.28 10.38 -8.89
N TRP A 225 -9.35 9.98 -8.01
CA TRP A 225 -7.95 9.80 -8.37
C TRP A 225 -7.75 8.69 -9.41
N HIS A 226 -8.54 7.62 -9.40
CA HIS A 226 -8.46 6.57 -10.42
C HIS A 226 -9.06 7.02 -11.77
N GLY A 227 -10.09 7.86 -11.75
CA GLY A 227 -10.63 8.50 -12.95
C GLY A 227 -12.12 8.79 -12.88
N ILE A 228 -12.69 9.21 -14.01
CA ILE A 228 -14.11 9.60 -14.12
C ILE A 228 -15.04 8.44 -14.53
N PHE A 229 -14.48 7.29 -14.89
CA PHE A 229 -15.29 6.13 -15.31
C PHE A 229 -16.14 5.60 -14.15
N MET A 230 -17.41 5.29 -14.44
CA MET A 230 -18.40 4.84 -13.46
C MET A 230 -17.93 3.63 -12.65
N GLY A 231 -17.20 2.70 -13.29
CA GLY A 231 -16.66 1.51 -12.63
C GLY A 231 -15.84 1.84 -11.38
N TYR A 232 -15.03 2.90 -11.40
CA TYR A 232 -14.25 3.31 -10.22
C TYR A 232 -15.15 3.73 -9.06
N TYR A 233 -16.18 4.54 -9.32
CA TYR A 233 -17.10 4.98 -8.28
C TYR A 233 -17.87 3.80 -7.68
N LEU A 234 -18.32 2.85 -8.50
CA LEU A 234 -18.95 1.62 -8.02
C LEU A 234 -18.00 0.81 -7.12
N THR A 235 -16.75 0.60 -7.55
CA THR A 235 -15.75 -0.13 -6.77
C THR A 235 -15.43 0.54 -5.43
N PHE A 236 -15.12 1.84 -5.43
CA PHE A 236 -14.67 2.52 -4.21
C PHE A 236 -15.82 2.85 -3.25
N LEU A 237 -16.99 3.27 -3.75
CA LEU A 237 -18.14 3.49 -2.88
C LEU A 237 -18.71 2.17 -2.34
N GLY A 238 -18.73 1.11 -3.17
CA GLY A 238 -19.02 -0.25 -2.71
C GLY A 238 -18.02 -0.71 -1.63
N GLY A 239 -16.72 -0.45 -1.85
CA GLY A 239 -15.68 -0.67 -0.86
C GLY A 239 -15.91 0.09 0.45
N ALA A 240 -16.37 1.34 0.39
CA ALA A 240 -16.71 2.13 1.57
C ALA A 240 -17.83 1.48 2.40
N VAL A 241 -18.89 1.01 1.72
CA VAL A 241 -19.99 0.27 2.36
C VAL A 241 -19.48 -1.01 3.00
N MET A 242 -18.68 -1.81 2.28
CA MET A 242 -18.10 -3.05 2.80
C MET A 242 -17.17 -2.81 4.00
N THR A 243 -16.34 -1.77 3.98
CA THR A 243 -15.46 -1.43 5.11
C THR A 243 -16.25 -0.98 6.34
N LEU A 244 -17.26 -0.14 6.17
CA LEU A 244 -18.11 0.31 7.27
C LEU A 244 -18.96 -0.83 7.83
N GLY A 245 -19.56 -1.64 6.95
CA GLY A 245 -20.34 -2.82 7.30
C GLY A 245 -19.49 -3.86 8.03
N GLY A 246 -18.32 -4.21 7.49
CA GLY A 246 -17.38 -5.15 8.10
C GLY A 246 -16.87 -4.67 9.47
N LYS A 247 -16.62 -3.36 9.63
CA LYS A 247 -16.27 -2.77 10.94
C LYS A 247 -17.43 -2.92 11.94
N GLY A 248 -18.66 -2.65 11.50
CA GLY A 248 -19.86 -2.84 12.32
C GLY A 248 -20.04 -4.30 12.74
N PHE A 249 -19.96 -5.23 11.78
CA PHE A 249 -20.07 -6.66 12.02
C PHE A 249 -19.00 -7.15 13.01
N ARG A 250 -17.74 -6.81 12.79
CA ARG A 250 -16.63 -7.22 13.67
C ARG A 250 -16.79 -6.66 15.09
N ARG A 251 -17.30 -5.44 15.24
CA ARG A 251 -17.58 -4.85 16.56
C ARG A 251 -18.71 -5.57 17.30
N SER A 252 -19.77 -5.94 16.59
CA SER A 252 -21.00 -6.50 17.20
C SER A 252 -20.96 -8.01 17.40
N PHE A 253 -20.31 -8.76 16.50
CA PHE A 253 -20.39 -10.22 16.45
C PHE A 253 -19.10 -10.95 16.81
N ARG A 254 -17.90 -10.40 16.52
CA ARG A 254 -16.63 -11.13 16.67
C ARG A 254 -16.48 -11.75 18.06
N TRP A 255 -16.81 -11.01 19.12
CA TRP A 255 -16.65 -11.47 20.50
C TRP A 255 -17.41 -12.77 20.80
N ARG A 256 -18.54 -13.02 20.11
CA ARG A 256 -19.33 -14.25 20.26
C ARG A 256 -18.61 -15.49 19.73
N PHE A 257 -17.67 -15.30 18.82
CA PHE A 257 -16.91 -16.39 18.21
C PHE A 257 -15.55 -16.64 18.88
N LEU A 258 -15.18 -15.86 19.90
CA LEU A 258 -13.89 -15.98 20.58
C LEU A 258 -13.90 -16.94 21.79
N SER A 259 -15.05 -17.54 22.12
CA SER A 259 -15.20 -18.39 23.31
C SER A 259 -14.50 -19.75 23.21
N SER A 260 -14.27 -20.27 22.00
CA SER A 260 -13.60 -21.56 21.77
C SER A 260 -12.69 -21.49 20.53
N PRO A 261 -11.55 -22.20 20.51
CA PRO A 261 -10.69 -22.30 19.33
C PRO A 261 -11.41 -22.78 18.07
N SER A 262 -12.34 -23.74 18.19
CA SER A 262 -13.11 -24.26 17.05
C SER A 262 -14.07 -23.21 16.47
N LEU A 263 -14.72 -22.44 17.36
CA LEU A 263 -15.64 -21.38 16.96
C LEU A 263 -14.90 -20.19 16.33
N LYS A 264 -13.71 -19.87 16.85
CA LYS A 264 -12.81 -18.88 16.23
C LYS A 264 -12.38 -19.34 14.85
N PHE A 265 -11.97 -20.59 14.72
CA PHE A 265 -11.56 -21.16 13.42
C PHE A 265 -12.70 -21.11 12.39
N PHE A 266 -13.93 -21.45 12.80
CA PHE A 266 -15.10 -21.29 11.95
C PHE A 266 -15.33 -19.83 11.52
N TYR A 267 -15.24 -18.88 12.46
CA TYR A 267 -15.32 -17.45 12.15
C TYR A 267 -14.23 -17.01 11.16
N ASP A 268 -12.99 -17.47 11.35
CA ASP A 268 -11.84 -17.17 10.50
C ASP A 268 -12.08 -17.69 9.05
N ILE A 269 -12.65 -18.89 8.89
CA ILE A 269 -13.04 -19.42 7.57
C ILE A 269 -14.15 -18.59 6.93
N VAL A 270 -15.24 -18.31 7.67
CA VAL A 270 -16.39 -17.58 7.12
C VAL A 270 -15.99 -16.16 6.71
N THR A 271 -15.16 -15.49 7.52
CA THR A 271 -14.69 -14.14 7.20
C THR A 271 -13.66 -14.11 6.08
N PHE A 272 -12.83 -15.16 5.96
CA PHE A 272 -11.96 -15.35 4.80
C PHE A 272 -12.78 -15.51 3.52
N ILE A 273 -13.75 -16.44 3.48
CA ILE A 273 -14.62 -16.65 2.32
C ILE A 273 -15.40 -15.38 1.98
N GLY A 274 -15.98 -14.69 2.98
CA GLY A 274 -16.73 -13.45 2.73
C GLY A 274 -15.87 -12.27 2.29
N THR A 275 -14.55 -12.34 2.44
CA THR A 275 -13.61 -11.28 2.00
C THR A 275 -13.10 -11.53 0.59
N LYS A 276 -13.14 -12.77 0.10
CA LYS A 276 -12.55 -13.22 -1.16
C LYS A 276 -13.58 -13.37 -2.26
#